data_AF-A0A438C209-F1
#
_entry.id   AF-A0A438C209-F1
#
_cell.length_a   1.000
_cell.length_b   1.000
_cell.length_c   1.000
_cell.angle_alpha   90.00
_cell.angle_beta   90.00
_cell.angle_gamma   90.00
#
_symmetry.space_group_name_H-M   'P 1'
#
loop_
_entity.id
_entity.type
_entity.pdbx_description
1 polymer ?
#
loop_
_entity_poly.entity_id
_entity_poly.type
_entity_poly.pdbx_seq_one_letter_code
_entity_poly.pdbx_strand_id
1 'polypeptide(L)'
;MAPNGEMVLGSSSRSDNPRNKLTRLSVEGLQRTLSDISLELSKEDIDNDINLPPISELENAKCECCDMCEECTPEYISQIRDKFSGKLICGLCAEAVKEEMGKKGWKIEEAVNEHMSACVRFNRFGRTHPVLYQAEAMREMLKRSSSMEGRASRAKSMSPRERRAVLRGARVVFRPSRGR
;
A
#
# COMPACT_ATOMS: atom_id res chain seq x y z
N MET A 1 -20.45 6.30 12.25
CA MET A 1 -20.72 5.94 13.66
C MET A 1 -19.71 4.87 14.05
N ALA A 2 -18.75 5.20 14.91
CA ALA A 2 -17.78 4.26 15.45
C ALA A 2 -18.29 3.71 16.80
N PRO A 3 -18.10 2.42 17.14
CA PRO A 3 -18.28 1.95 18.50
C PRO A 3 -16.98 2.11 19.29
N ASN A 4 -17.13 2.62 20.51
CA ASN A 4 -16.10 2.97 21.47
C ASN A 4 -15.27 1.78 21.96
N GLY A 5 -14.03 2.07 22.33
CA GLY A 5 -13.12 1.15 23.00
C GLY A 5 -13.29 1.16 24.51
N GLU A 6 -13.06 0.01 25.12
CA GLU A 6 -12.93 -0.19 26.57
C GLU A 6 -11.78 -1.17 26.82
N MET A 7 -10.68 -0.68 27.38
CA MET A 7 -9.58 -1.51 27.87
C MET A 7 -9.74 -1.68 29.38
N VAL A 8 -10.04 -2.90 29.81
CA VAL A 8 -10.19 -3.29 31.21
C VAL A 8 -8.80 -3.35 31.86
N LEU A 9 -8.52 -2.44 32.79
CA LEU A 9 -7.38 -2.55 33.71
C LEU A 9 -7.81 -3.35 34.95
N GLY A 10 -7.20 -4.53 35.11
CA GLY A 10 -7.37 -5.39 36.27
C GLY A 10 -6.87 -4.72 37.55
N SER A 11 -7.71 -4.78 38.59
CA SER A 11 -7.41 -4.32 39.94
C SER A 11 -6.66 -5.40 40.72
N SER A 12 -5.58 -5.02 41.40
CA SER A 12 -5.03 -5.77 42.53
C SER A 12 -4.91 -4.84 43.72
N SER A 13 -5.61 -5.19 44.80
CA SER A 13 -5.80 -4.39 46.00
C SER A 13 -4.92 -4.84 47.17
N ARG A 14 -4.37 -3.84 47.87
CA ARG A 14 -4.10 -3.72 49.33
C ARG A 14 -2.91 -4.44 49.98
N SER A 15 -2.07 -3.61 50.60
CA SER A 15 -1.46 -3.82 51.92
C SER A 15 -1.16 -2.44 52.56
N ASP A 16 -1.12 -2.42 53.90
CA ASP A 16 -1.54 -1.31 54.77
C ASP A 16 -0.47 -0.25 55.15
N ASN A 17 -0.97 0.97 55.46
CA ASN A 17 -0.51 2.09 56.34
C ASN A 17 0.91 2.10 57.00
N PRO A 18 1.52 3.26 57.38
CA PRO A 18 0.83 4.46 57.88
C PRO A 18 1.36 5.85 57.46
N ARG A 19 0.45 6.80 57.67
CA ARG A 19 0.53 8.26 57.76
C ARG A 19 1.84 8.82 58.35
N ASN A 20 2.66 9.43 57.50
CA ASN A 20 3.70 10.39 57.92
C ASN A 20 3.27 11.79 57.46
N LYS A 21 2.94 12.65 58.42
CA LYS A 21 2.61 14.06 58.17
C LYS A 21 3.82 14.73 57.52
N LEU A 22 3.65 15.28 56.31
CA LEU A 22 4.67 16.09 55.66
C LEU A 22 4.77 17.42 56.40
N THR A 23 5.82 17.57 57.23
CA THR A 23 6.21 18.87 57.78
C THR A 23 6.73 19.71 56.61
N ARG A 24 6.04 20.81 56.30
CA ARG A 24 6.46 21.80 55.30
C ARG A 24 7.76 22.46 55.80
N LEU A 25 8.90 21.90 55.43
CA LEU A 25 10.20 22.50 55.75
C LEU A 25 10.35 23.80 54.97
N SER A 26 10.69 24.85 55.71
CA SER A 26 11.05 26.18 55.21
C SER A 26 12.18 26.05 54.19
N VAL A 27 12.02 26.64 53.00
CA VAL A 27 13.00 26.59 51.91
C VAL A 27 14.11 27.63 52.03
N GLU A 28 14.08 28.51 53.03
CA GLU A 28 15.20 29.39 53.38
C GLU A 28 16.37 28.58 53.96
N GLY A 29 17.27 28.13 53.09
CA GLY A 29 18.59 27.63 53.50
C GLY A 29 19.28 26.67 52.55
N LEU A 30 18.61 26.11 51.54
CA LEU A 30 19.31 25.29 50.54
C LEU A 30 19.95 26.18 49.48
N GLN A 31 21.22 26.53 49.71
CA GLN A 31 22.10 26.92 48.60
C GLN A 31 22.28 25.68 47.73
N ARG A 32 21.72 25.70 46.51
CA ARG A 32 21.98 24.66 45.51
C ARG A 32 23.47 24.73 45.17
N THR A 33 24.20 23.66 45.42
CA THR A 33 25.56 23.51 44.90
C THR A 33 25.45 23.44 43.39
N LEU A 34 25.73 24.54 42.70
CA LEU A 34 25.87 24.53 41.26
C LEU A 34 27.13 23.71 40.95
N SER A 35 26.99 22.65 40.16
CA SER A 35 28.14 21.92 39.66
C SER A 35 28.88 22.81 38.67
N ASP A 36 30.21 22.85 38.74
CA ASP A 36 31.07 23.67 37.87
C ASP A 36 30.84 23.39 36.37
N ILE A 37 30.30 22.20 36.05
CA ILE A 37 29.87 21.81 34.69
C ILE A 37 28.78 22.75 34.15
N SER A 38 27.88 23.24 35.01
CA SER A 38 26.80 24.16 34.63
C SER A 38 27.29 25.59 34.38
N LEU A 39 28.49 25.93 34.85
CA LEU A 39 29.10 27.25 34.63
C LEU A 39 29.99 27.26 33.37
N GLU A 40 30.63 26.15 33.03
CA GLU A 40 31.39 25.99 31.79
C GLU A 40 30.47 26.15 30.57
N LEU A 41 29.30 25.48 30.57
CA LEU A 41 28.28 25.62 29.51
C LEU A 41 27.68 27.04 29.37
N SER A 42 27.92 27.93 30.34
CA SER A 42 27.50 29.34 30.29
C SER A 42 28.63 30.32 29.96
N LYS A 43 29.88 29.83 29.88
CA LYS A 43 31.08 30.60 29.56
C LYS A 43 31.71 30.21 28.23
N GLU A 44 31.32 29.09 27.65
CA GLU A 44 31.39 29.02 26.20
C GLU A 44 30.29 29.92 25.65
N ASP A 45 30.65 31.17 25.34
CA ASP A 45 30.09 31.83 24.17
C ASP A 45 30.31 30.85 23.03
N ILE A 46 29.33 29.99 22.78
CA ILE A 46 29.24 29.24 21.55
C ILE A 46 29.14 30.35 20.51
N ASP A 47 30.28 30.74 19.95
CA ASP A 47 30.34 31.36 18.65
C ASP A 47 29.34 30.55 17.82
N ASN A 48 28.27 31.20 17.41
CA ASN A 48 27.23 30.62 16.56
C ASN A 48 27.78 30.31 15.15
N ASP A 49 29.09 30.08 15.03
CA ASP A 49 29.86 29.72 13.87
C ASP A 49 30.18 28.21 13.87
N ILE A 50 29.20 27.38 14.25
CA ILE A 50 29.09 26.11 13.54
C ILE A 50 28.43 26.46 12.22
N ASN A 51 29.23 26.84 11.22
CA ASN A 51 28.86 26.85 9.82
C ASN A 51 28.47 25.41 9.41
N LEU A 52 27.33 24.91 9.90
CA LEU A 52 26.68 23.79 9.26
C LEU A 52 26.34 24.26 7.86
N PRO A 53 26.68 23.47 6.82
CA PRO A 53 26.21 23.77 5.48
C PRO A 53 24.69 23.99 5.55
N PRO A 54 24.13 25.02 4.87
CA PRO A 54 22.70 25.24 4.84
C PRO A 54 22.02 23.92 4.49
N ILE A 55 21.12 23.45 5.37
CA ILE A 55 20.30 22.28 5.07
C ILE A 55 19.60 22.63 3.77
N SER A 56 19.89 21.91 2.68
CA SER A 56 19.23 22.12 1.39
C SER A 56 17.73 22.13 1.64
N GLU A 57 17.07 23.25 1.42
CA GLU A 57 15.67 23.44 1.73
C GLU A 57 14.86 22.32 1.06
N LEU A 58 14.28 21.44 1.88
CA LEU A 58 13.42 20.36 1.40
C LEU A 58 12.06 20.95 1.05
N GLU A 59 11.57 20.63 -0.14
CA GLU A 59 10.27 21.06 -0.61
C GLU A 59 9.28 19.90 -0.56
N ASN A 60 8.04 20.20 -0.18
CA ASN A 60 6.95 19.23 -0.24
C ASN A 60 6.49 19.06 -1.69
N ALA A 61 6.91 17.98 -2.32
CA ALA A 61 6.69 17.70 -3.72
C ALA A 61 5.54 16.68 -3.87
N LYS A 62 4.52 17.04 -4.66
CA LYS A 62 3.34 16.18 -4.87
C LYS A 62 3.51 15.31 -6.11
N CYS A 63 3.35 14.00 -5.96
CA CYS A 63 3.38 13.05 -7.07
C CYS A 63 2.15 13.23 -7.99
N GLU A 64 2.39 13.39 -9.29
CA GLU A 64 1.34 13.53 -10.31
C GLU A 64 0.57 12.21 -10.59
N CYS A 65 1.09 11.05 -10.17
CA CYS A 65 0.43 9.76 -10.38
C CYS A 65 -0.55 9.38 -9.27
N CYS A 66 -0.13 9.55 -8.01
CA CYS A 66 -0.83 8.99 -6.84
C CYS A 66 -1.25 10.04 -5.80
N ASP A 67 -0.97 11.32 -6.06
CA ASP A 67 -1.25 12.46 -5.19
C ASP A 67 -0.56 12.44 -3.81
N MET A 68 0.33 11.48 -3.55
CA MET A 68 1.11 11.45 -2.32
C MET A 68 2.18 12.55 -2.34
N CYS A 69 2.35 13.22 -1.21
CA CYS A 69 3.40 14.22 -1.01
C CYS A 69 4.64 13.58 -0.40
N GLU A 70 5.81 13.95 -0.90
CA GLU A 70 7.13 13.53 -0.39
C GLU A 70 8.02 14.77 -0.22
N GLU A 71 8.85 14.77 0.82
CA GLU A 71 9.87 15.80 1.01
C GLU A 71 11.04 15.52 0.05
N CYS A 72 11.34 16.47 -0.83
CA CYS A 72 12.32 16.32 -1.90
C CYS A 72 13.28 17.50 -1.94
N THR A 73 14.54 17.26 -2.30
CA THR A 73 15.46 18.35 -2.64
C THR A 73 15.15 18.87 -4.05
N PRO A 74 15.40 20.16 -4.34
CA PRO A 74 15.17 20.73 -5.68
C PRO A 74 15.99 20.03 -6.78
N GLU A 75 17.19 19.52 -6.46
CA GLU A 75 18.00 18.74 -7.39
C GLU A 75 17.31 17.42 -7.74
N TYR A 76 16.71 16.75 -6.75
CA TYR A 76 15.96 15.52 -6.99
C TYR A 76 14.72 15.78 -7.85
N ILE A 77 13.97 16.85 -7.57
CA ILE A 77 12.80 17.26 -8.37
C ILE A 77 13.21 17.44 -9.84
N SER A 78 14.30 18.15 -10.09
CA SER A 78 14.80 18.39 -11.45
C SER A 78 15.16 17.08 -12.16
N GLN A 79 15.92 16.21 -11.49
CA GLN A 79 16.29 14.90 -12.06
C GLN A 79 15.09 14.01 -12.38
N ILE A 80 14.05 14.04 -11.54
CA ILE A 80 12.83 13.26 -11.78
C ILE A 80 12.08 13.80 -12.99
N ARG A 81 11.93 15.12 -13.10
CA ARG A 81 11.29 15.74 -14.26
C ARG A 81 12.03 15.42 -15.56
N ASP A 82 13.36 15.44 -15.54
CA ASP A 82 14.16 15.08 -16.72
C ASP A 82 13.99 13.62 -17.13
N LYS A 83 13.87 12.72 -16.14
CA LYS A 83 13.75 11.27 -16.39
C LYS A 83 12.35 10.84 -16.82
N PHE A 84 11.30 11.51 -16.36
CA PHE A 84 9.92 11.03 -16.51
C PHE A 84 9.04 11.98 -17.32
N SER A 85 9.55 12.48 -18.45
CA SER A 85 8.77 13.30 -19.40
C SER A 85 8.21 14.58 -18.78
N GLY A 86 9.00 15.25 -17.94
CA GLY A 86 8.63 16.47 -17.21
C GLY A 86 7.74 16.24 -15.99
N LYS A 87 7.36 14.99 -15.70
CA LYS A 87 6.46 14.63 -14.61
C LYS A 87 7.20 14.46 -13.30
N LEU A 88 6.64 15.03 -12.25
CA LEU A 88 7.10 14.79 -10.88
C LEU A 88 6.36 13.58 -10.31
N ILE A 89 7.10 12.51 -10.05
CA ILE A 89 6.55 11.25 -9.53
C ILE A 89 7.33 10.80 -8.30
N CYS A 90 6.63 10.14 -7.37
CA CYS A 90 7.25 9.60 -6.17
C CYS A 90 8.15 8.40 -6.46
N GLY A 91 9.00 8.03 -5.49
CA GLY A 91 9.94 6.91 -5.64
C GLY A 91 9.27 5.59 -6.01
N LEU A 92 8.08 5.30 -5.46
CA LEU A 92 7.33 4.08 -5.78
C LEU A 92 6.75 4.08 -7.20
N CYS A 93 6.24 5.23 -7.67
CA CYS A 93 5.74 5.36 -9.03
C CYS A 93 6.90 5.32 -10.05
N ALA A 94 8.07 5.85 -9.69
CA ALA A 94 9.26 5.75 -10.53
C ALA A 94 9.69 4.31 -10.80
N GLU A 95 9.71 3.46 -9.77
CA GLU A 95 10.01 2.03 -9.95
C GLU A 95 8.94 1.31 -10.76
N ALA A 96 7.66 1.63 -10.55
CA ALA A 96 6.58 1.07 -11.35
C ALA A 96 6.68 1.45 -12.84
N VAL A 97 7.02 2.70 -13.16
CA VAL A 97 7.23 3.12 -14.56
C VAL A 97 8.43 2.40 -15.18
N LYS A 98 9.53 2.23 -14.43
CA LYS A 98 10.69 1.44 -14.91
C LYS A 98 10.29 -0.01 -15.21
N GLU A 99 9.44 -0.60 -14.38
CA GLU A 99 8.93 -1.95 -14.60
C GLU A 99 8.04 -2.05 -15.85
N GLU A 100 7.16 -1.06 -16.09
CA GLU A 100 6.33 -0.99 -17.30
C GLU A 100 7.17 -0.88 -18.58
N MET A 101 8.25 -0.08 -18.55
CA MET A 101 9.22 0.00 -19.65
C MET A 101 9.86 -1.37 -19.95
N GLY A 102 10.27 -2.09 -18.90
CA GLY A 102 10.90 -3.41 -19.04
C GLY A 102 9.95 -4.50 -19.55
N LYS A 103 8.71 -4.54 -19.07
CA LYS A 103 7.73 -5.59 -19.44
C LYS A 103 7.14 -5.40 -20.83
N LYS A 104 6.82 -4.17 -21.21
CA LYS A 104 6.05 -3.86 -22.43
C LYS A 104 6.91 -3.24 -23.53
N GLY A 105 8.17 -2.88 -23.25
CA GLY A 105 9.06 -2.24 -24.20
C GLY A 105 8.60 -0.83 -24.61
N TRP A 106 7.82 -0.18 -23.75
CA TRP A 106 7.31 1.16 -23.99
C TRP A 106 8.39 2.22 -23.84
N LYS A 107 8.25 3.35 -24.55
CA LYS A 107 9.10 4.50 -24.26
C LYS A 107 8.59 5.14 -22.97
N ILE A 108 9.44 6.01 -22.41
CA ILE A 108 9.21 6.64 -21.12
C ILE A 108 7.84 7.33 -21.05
N GLU A 109 7.44 8.05 -22.10
CA GLU A 109 6.17 8.78 -22.14
C GLU A 109 4.96 7.83 -22.08
N GLU A 110 4.96 6.75 -22.87
CA GLU A 110 3.84 5.80 -22.85
C GLU A 110 3.80 5.02 -21.52
N ALA A 111 4.96 4.68 -20.95
CA ALA A 111 5.04 4.00 -19.66
C ALA A 111 4.52 4.88 -18.51
N VAL A 112 4.88 6.17 -18.49
CA VAL A 112 4.35 7.13 -17.53
C VAL A 112 2.84 7.28 -17.69
N ASN A 113 2.33 7.40 -18.91
CA ASN A 113 0.90 7.59 -19.17
C ASN A 113 0.06 6.38 -18.75
N GLU A 114 0.50 5.16 -19.07
CA GLU A 114 -0.19 3.95 -18.60
C GLU A 114 -0.19 3.89 -17.08
N HIS A 115 0.98 4.09 -16.45
CA HIS A 115 1.08 4.02 -15.00
C HIS A 115 0.17 5.05 -14.34
N MET A 116 0.14 6.29 -14.85
CA MET A 116 -0.78 7.33 -14.38
C MET A 116 -2.24 6.87 -14.50
N SER A 117 -2.64 6.32 -15.65
CA SER A 117 -4.01 5.84 -15.85
C SER A 117 -4.40 4.73 -14.85
N ALA A 118 -3.45 3.83 -14.55
CA ALA A 118 -3.65 2.74 -13.60
C ALA A 118 -3.68 3.26 -12.15
N CYS A 119 -2.78 4.17 -11.83
CA CYS A 119 -2.64 4.75 -10.50
C CYS A 119 -3.84 5.62 -10.14
N VAL A 120 -4.32 6.47 -11.05
CA VAL A 120 -5.54 7.27 -10.85
C VAL A 120 -6.76 6.39 -10.64
N ARG A 121 -6.91 5.31 -11.43
CA ARG A 121 -8.01 4.35 -11.27
C ARG A 121 -7.96 3.66 -9.90
N PHE A 122 -6.77 3.25 -9.48
CA PHE A 122 -6.54 2.65 -8.17
C PHE A 122 -6.82 3.65 -7.04
N ASN A 123 -6.40 4.90 -7.17
CA ASN A 123 -6.62 5.93 -6.15
C ASN A 123 -8.11 6.27 -6.01
N ARG A 124 -8.83 6.34 -7.13
CA ARG A 124 -10.26 6.67 -7.16
C ARG A 124 -11.14 5.59 -6.55
N PHE A 125 -10.84 4.31 -6.80
CA PHE A 125 -11.73 3.20 -6.44
C PHE A 125 -11.04 2.11 -5.61
N GLY A 126 -9.82 1.74 -5.96
CA GLY A 126 -9.06 0.69 -5.26
C GLY A 126 -8.73 1.05 -3.81
N ARG A 127 -8.32 2.29 -3.54
CA ARG A 127 -8.02 2.77 -2.17
C ARG A 127 -9.28 3.09 -1.36
N THR A 128 -10.27 3.72 -1.98
CA THR A 128 -11.50 4.18 -1.31
C THR A 128 -12.49 3.04 -1.03
N HIS A 129 -12.53 2.03 -1.91
CA HIS A 129 -13.47 0.92 -1.84
C HIS A 129 -12.76 -0.44 -2.00
N PRO A 130 -11.87 -0.82 -1.06
CA PRO A 130 -11.04 -2.03 -1.17
C PRO A 130 -11.87 -3.31 -1.30
N VAL A 131 -13.03 -3.40 -0.62
CA VAL A 131 -13.92 -4.56 -0.72
C VAL A 131 -14.56 -4.68 -2.10
N LEU A 132 -14.98 -3.58 -2.72
CA LEU A 132 -15.55 -3.60 -4.07
C LEU A 132 -14.49 -3.93 -5.10
N TYR A 133 -13.28 -3.39 -4.95
CA TYR A 133 -12.14 -3.71 -5.79
C TYR A 133 -11.76 -5.19 -5.71
N GLN A 134 -11.76 -5.78 -4.51
CA GLN A 134 -11.56 -7.22 -4.33
C GLN A 134 -12.68 -8.04 -4.97
N ALA A 135 -13.95 -7.64 -4.78
CA ALA A 135 -15.08 -8.32 -5.40
C ALA A 135 -15.05 -8.24 -6.93
N GLU A 136 -14.58 -7.13 -7.50
CA GLU A 136 -14.34 -6.99 -8.94
C GLU A 136 -13.24 -7.94 -9.42
N ALA A 137 -12.12 -8.03 -8.71
CA ALA A 137 -11.05 -8.99 -9.02
C ALA A 137 -11.56 -10.44 -8.98
N MET A 138 -12.36 -10.80 -7.97
CA MET A 138 -13.00 -12.12 -7.87
C MET A 138 -13.93 -12.40 -9.06
N ARG A 139 -14.74 -11.40 -9.45
CA ARG A 139 -15.64 -11.49 -10.60
C ARG A 139 -14.88 -11.73 -11.90
N GLU A 140 -13.78 -11.02 -12.11
CA GLU A 140 -12.95 -11.15 -13.32
C GLU A 140 -12.27 -12.52 -13.39
N MET A 141 -11.81 -13.07 -12.26
CA MET A 141 -11.27 -14.44 -12.21
C MET A 141 -12.30 -15.49 -12.64
N LEU A 142 -13.52 -15.43 -12.08
CA LEU A 142 -14.62 -16.35 -12.43
C LEU A 142 -15.08 -16.18 -13.89
N LYS A 143 -15.04 -14.95 -14.41
CA LYS A 143 -15.38 -14.66 -15.82
C LYS A 143 -14.33 -15.25 -16.78
N ARG A 144 -13.04 -15.14 -16.43
CA ARG A 144 -11.95 -15.73 -17.22
C ARG A 144 -11.97 -17.25 -17.20
N SER A 145 -12.23 -17.87 -16.04
CA SER A 145 -12.34 -19.33 -15.95
C SER A 145 -13.50 -19.85 -16.80
N SER A 146 -14.70 -19.28 -16.64
CA SER A 146 -15.88 -19.70 -17.41
C SER A 146 -15.74 -19.51 -18.93
N SER A 147 -15.01 -18.49 -19.39
CA SER A 147 -14.72 -18.29 -20.81
C SER A 147 -13.68 -19.28 -21.36
N MET A 148 -12.72 -19.71 -20.55
CA MET A 148 -11.74 -20.76 -20.89
C MET A 148 -12.44 -22.13 -20.95
N GLU A 149 -13.31 -22.40 -19.98
CA GLU A 149 -14.18 -23.57 -19.96
C GLU A 149 -15.18 -23.57 -21.13
N GLY A 150 -15.67 -22.43 -21.60
CA GLY A 150 -16.54 -22.37 -22.79
C GLY A 150 -15.89 -22.84 -24.10
N ARG A 151 -14.54 -22.81 -24.22
CA ARG A 151 -13.80 -23.30 -25.41
C ARG A 151 -13.28 -24.74 -25.26
N ALA A 152 -13.03 -25.21 -24.03
CA ALA A 152 -12.57 -26.59 -23.77
C ALA A 152 -13.67 -27.54 -23.25
N SER A 153 -14.82 -27.02 -22.82
CA SER A 153 -15.84 -27.76 -22.05
C SER A 153 -17.18 -27.82 -22.79
N ARG A 154 -17.14 -28.18 -24.08
CA ARG A 154 -18.20 -29.05 -24.62
C ARG A 154 -17.83 -30.53 -24.43
N ALA A 155 -17.05 -30.85 -23.41
CA ALA A 155 -17.10 -32.16 -22.79
C ALA A 155 -18.47 -32.27 -22.11
N LYS A 156 -19.41 -32.93 -22.82
CA LYS A 156 -20.72 -33.30 -22.31
C LYS A 156 -20.54 -33.91 -20.91
N SER A 157 -20.87 -33.18 -19.86
CA SER A 157 -21.14 -33.78 -18.56
C SER A 157 -22.46 -34.54 -18.73
N MET A 158 -22.36 -35.76 -19.23
CA MET A 158 -23.46 -36.71 -19.24
C MET A 158 -23.89 -36.87 -17.79
N SER A 159 -25.02 -36.26 -17.43
CA SER A 159 -25.63 -36.50 -16.14
C SER A 159 -25.91 -38.01 -16.03
N PRO A 160 -25.77 -38.63 -14.84
CA PRO A 160 -26.03 -40.08 -14.68
C PRO A 160 -27.43 -40.54 -15.13
N ARG A 161 -28.37 -39.62 -15.40
CA ARG A 161 -29.72 -39.92 -15.92
C ARG A 161 -29.76 -40.30 -17.40
N GLU A 162 -28.79 -39.91 -18.23
CA GLU A 162 -28.83 -40.17 -19.69
C GLU A 162 -28.31 -41.56 -20.09
N ARG A 163 -27.64 -42.27 -19.18
CA ARG A 163 -27.11 -43.62 -19.45
C ARG A 163 -28.19 -44.69 -19.70
N ARG A 164 -29.45 -44.45 -19.30
CA ARG A 164 -30.56 -45.42 -19.47
C ARG A 164 -31.26 -45.36 -20.83
N ALA A 165 -30.96 -44.37 -21.67
CA ALA A 165 -31.61 -44.23 -22.98
C ALA A 165 -30.84 -44.93 -24.13
N VAL A 166 -29.53 -45.16 -23.97
CA VAL A 166 -28.68 -45.67 -25.07
C VAL A 166 -28.77 -47.19 -25.27
N LEU A 167 -29.22 -47.96 -24.27
CA LEU A 167 -29.28 -49.43 -24.36
C LEU A 167 -30.54 -50.00 -25.05
N ARG A 168 -31.47 -49.16 -25.54
CA ARG A 168 -32.71 -49.63 -26.21
C ARG A 168 -32.88 -49.21 -27.67
N GLY A 169 -31.82 -48.70 -28.31
CA GLY A 169 -31.92 -48.08 -29.63
C GLY A 169 -31.07 -48.69 -30.75
N ALA A 170 -30.48 -49.88 -30.59
CA ALA A 170 -29.70 -50.50 -31.66
C ALA A 170 -30.61 -51.21 -32.68
N ARG A 171 -31.27 -50.43 -33.55
CA ARG A 171 -31.84 -50.96 -34.81
C ARG A 171 -30.74 -50.88 -35.87
N VAL A 172 -30.15 -52.03 -36.17
CA VAL A 172 -29.17 -52.19 -37.26
C VAL A 172 -29.87 -51.83 -38.58
N VAL A 173 -29.50 -50.70 -39.18
CA VAL A 173 -29.90 -50.38 -40.55
C VAL A 173 -28.85 -50.99 -41.49
N PHE A 174 -29.24 -52.10 -42.12
CA PHE A 174 -28.47 -52.75 -43.17
C PHE A 174 -28.48 -51.84 -44.42
N ARG A 175 -27.31 -51.51 -44.95
CA ARG A 175 -27.16 -50.69 -46.16
C ARG A 175 -26.53 -51.57 -47.25
N PRO A 176 -27.19 -51.86 -48.38
CA PRO A 176 -26.62 -52.70 -49.42
C PRO A 176 -25.61 -51.90 -50.26
N SER A 177 -24.46 -52.50 -50.52
CA SER A 177 -23.47 -52.01 -51.47
C SER A 177 -24.02 -52.14 -52.90
N ARG A 178 -24.03 -51.04 -53.64
CA ARG A 178 -24.19 -51.07 -55.11
C ARG A 178 -22.80 -51.05 -55.71
N GLY A 179 -22.46 -52.14 -56.39
CA GLY A 179 -21.24 -52.24 -57.16
C GLY A 179 -21.30 -51.40 -58.44
N ARG A 180 -20.11 -51.15 -58.98
CA ARG A 180 -19.84 -51.22 -60.40
C ARG A 180 -18.37 -51.59 -60.59
#